data_AF-A0A9N8HKJ5-F1
#
_entry.id   AF-A0A9N8HKJ5-F1
#
_cell.length_a   1.000
_cell.length_b   1.000
_cell.length_c   1.000
_cell.angle_alpha   90.00
_cell.angle_beta   90.00
_cell.angle_gamma   90.00
#
_symmetry.space_group_name_H-M   'P 1'
#
loop_
_entity.id
_entity.type
_entity.pdbx_description
1 polymer ?
#
loop_
_entity_poly.entity_id
_entity_poly.type
_entity_poly.pdbx_seq_one_letter_code
_entity_poly.pdbx_strand_id
1 'polypeptide(L)'
;MYPRVYPLQDMFLGTAAPHVKNRTDNRLVFPAGPGSQTQAICKWISSNLHEHFPHIMQELLRCFSWWQANQQQTPVLVLDDKELKQEYARDFVGVLEKSFGVQVVKNRLFLPNKTDSNFVYTDVNIYSQPPHLVERAWFQIHNLQDAALLRKETLKLAKENKERDDRNLAEATTNELLGGCPGEGGPLSASKKQPVIAFLNRNGDRHVENIGDILEALKKTKVLGHTLGILDIHYISSFDQLSFWEQVDVMSKVDIVIGPHGAQFTSVAFLPACGGLFELFPKGYYYPNYFGSLARTTGHYHFHLYTGGMNIDAELNQDMMTLEGRMEARSRHVIANVDLVLQGVQQLAERWQSCCERRLQGGTVESLF
;
A
#
# COMPACT_ATOMS: atom_id res chain seq x y z
N MET A 1 14.02 24.81 -20.68
CA MET A 1 13.92 23.85 -19.56
C MET A 1 14.14 24.66 -18.28
N TYR A 2 13.07 25.07 -17.61
CA TYR A 2 13.15 25.88 -16.40
C TYR A 2 13.37 24.95 -15.19
N PRO A 3 14.31 25.24 -14.28
CA PRO A 3 14.54 24.42 -13.09
C PRO A 3 13.30 24.44 -12.18
N ARG A 4 12.82 23.24 -11.78
CA ARG A 4 11.69 23.09 -10.85
C ARG A 4 12.06 23.71 -9.49
N VAL A 5 11.08 24.33 -8.83
CA VAL A 5 11.23 25.02 -7.53
C VAL A 5 11.07 24.08 -6.33
N TYR A 6 10.54 22.87 -6.51
CA TYR A 6 10.63 21.84 -5.48
C TYR A 6 12.06 21.33 -5.40
N PRO A 7 12.74 21.42 -4.25
CA PRO A 7 14.00 20.71 -4.05
C PRO A 7 13.76 19.24 -4.43
N LEU A 8 14.65 18.65 -5.22
CA LEU A 8 14.65 17.20 -5.48
C LEU A 8 14.49 16.39 -4.18
N GLN A 9 14.97 16.93 -3.06
CA GLN A 9 14.79 16.38 -1.72
C GLN A 9 13.32 16.11 -1.37
N ASP A 10 12.37 17.00 -1.67
CA ASP A 10 10.95 16.82 -1.29
C ASP A 10 10.23 15.74 -2.11
N MET A 11 10.69 15.41 -3.33
CA MET A 11 10.20 14.24 -4.09
C MET A 11 10.58 12.90 -3.44
N PHE A 12 11.65 12.91 -2.63
CA PHE A 12 12.31 11.70 -2.12
C PHE A 12 12.35 11.62 -0.58
N LEU A 13 11.74 12.60 0.11
CA LEU A 13 11.56 12.64 1.56
C LEU A 13 10.34 11.86 2.04
N GLY A 14 9.82 10.95 1.22
CA GLY A 14 9.00 9.85 1.71
C GLY A 14 9.84 8.93 2.58
N THR A 15 10.09 9.35 3.80
CA THR A 15 10.68 8.50 4.83
C THR A 15 9.86 7.20 4.89
N ALA A 16 10.50 6.03 4.76
CA ALA A 16 9.85 4.82 5.28
C ALA A 16 9.61 5.10 6.75
N ALA A 17 8.35 4.96 7.16
CA ALA A 17 7.78 5.53 8.38
C ALA A 17 8.83 5.73 9.51
N PRO A 18 9.32 6.96 9.76
CA PRO A 18 10.16 7.25 10.93
C PRO A 18 9.30 7.31 12.21
N HIS A 19 8.19 6.57 12.22
CA HIS A 19 7.07 6.77 13.13
C HIS A 19 6.46 5.47 13.65
N VAL A 20 7.08 4.31 13.40
CA VAL A 20 6.88 3.16 14.28
C VAL A 20 7.70 3.48 15.53
N LYS A 21 7.07 4.12 16.52
CA LYS A 21 7.76 4.50 17.75
C LYS A 21 8.43 3.26 18.36
N ASN A 22 9.62 3.49 18.91
CA ASN A 22 10.30 2.54 19.78
C ASN A 22 9.31 2.00 20.82
N ARG A 23 9.34 0.68 21.09
CA ARG A 23 8.43 -0.15 21.91
C ARG A 23 7.98 0.44 23.26
N THR A 24 8.62 1.50 23.72
CA THR A 24 8.40 2.12 25.03
C THR A 24 7.31 3.19 25.03
N ASP A 25 6.91 3.75 23.88
CA ASP A 25 5.72 4.61 23.83
C ASP A 25 4.46 3.76 23.58
N ASN A 26 4.09 2.98 24.61
CA ASN A 26 2.86 2.20 24.70
C ASN A 26 1.58 3.07 24.69
N ARG A 27 1.66 4.38 24.39
CA ARG A 27 0.50 5.15 23.92
C ARG A 27 0.13 4.75 22.50
N LEU A 28 -0.03 3.46 22.30
CA LEU A 28 -0.72 2.93 21.14
C LEU A 28 -2.05 3.68 21.05
N VAL A 29 -2.40 4.06 19.83
CA VAL A 29 -3.61 4.79 19.45
C VAL A 29 -4.89 4.06 19.92
N PHE A 30 -4.75 2.81 20.35
CA PHE A 30 -5.85 1.98 20.81
C PHE A 30 -5.94 2.00 22.33
N PRO A 31 -7.10 2.36 22.90
CA PRO A 31 -7.30 2.23 24.34
C PRO A 31 -7.13 0.75 24.73
N ALA A 32 -6.36 0.50 25.80
CA ALA A 32 -6.35 -0.82 26.42
C ALA A 32 -7.78 -1.12 26.88
N GLY A 33 -8.41 -2.13 26.30
CA GLY A 33 -9.73 -2.53 26.74
C GLY A 33 -9.69 -2.99 28.20
N PRO A 34 -10.67 -2.64 29.08
CA PRO A 34 -10.91 -3.33 30.33
C PRO A 34 -10.72 -4.84 30.18
N GLY A 35 -9.83 -5.40 31.00
CA GLY A 35 -9.45 -6.83 30.97
C GLY A 35 -10.58 -7.82 31.25
N SER A 36 -11.82 -7.34 31.40
CA SER A 36 -13.04 -8.16 31.54
C SER A 36 -13.76 -8.42 30.21
N GLN A 37 -13.32 -7.83 29.10
CA GLN A 37 -14.00 -8.01 27.82
C GLN A 37 -13.46 -9.19 27.02
N THR A 38 -14.38 -9.91 26.37
CA THR A 38 -14.11 -11.11 25.58
C THR A 38 -13.96 -10.82 24.07
N GLN A 39 -14.23 -9.59 23.63
CA GLN A 39 -14.27 -9.22 22.21
C GLN A 39 -13.44 -7.97 21.93
N ALA A 40 -12.72 -8.01 20.81
CA ALA A 40 -12.04 -6.89 20.19
C ALA A 40 -12.88 -6.46 18.97
N ILE A 41 -13.79 -5.51 19.18
CA ILE A 41 -14.69 -4.93 18.17
C ILE A 41 -14.09 -3.74 17.40
N CYS A 42 -13.88 -3.90 16.09
CA CYS A 42 -13.61 -2.81 15.16
C CYS A 42 -14.89 -2.46 14.40
N LYS A 43 -15.35 -1.21 14.51
CA LYS A 43 -16.60 -0.78 13.88
C LYS A 43 -16.33 0.05 12.63
N TRP A 44 -16.73 -0.48 11.48
CA TRP A 44 -16.77 0.23 10.22
C TRP A 44 -18.03 1.10 10.12
N ILE A 45 -17.86 2.42 10.02
CA ILE A 45 -18.96 3.36 9.85
C ILE A 45 -18.94 3.84 8.41
N SER A 46 -19.94 3.52 7.59
CA SER A 46 -19.98 4.05 6.23
C SER A 46 -20.15 5.57 6.26
N SER A 47 -19.14 6.29 5.80
CA SER A 47 -19.22 7.73 5.50
C SER A 47 -18.91 7.95 4.02
N ASN A 48 -19.21 9.13 3.49
CA ASN A 48 -18.85 9.48 2.10
C ASN A 48 -17.33 9.42 1.86
N LEU A 49 -16.51 9.58 2.90
CA LEU A 49 -15.07 9.37 2.83
C LEU A 49 -14.73 7.88 2.63
N HIS A 50 -15.40 7.01 3.37
CA HIS A 50 -15.19 5.57 3.36
C HIS A 50 -15.74 4.86 2.11
N GLU A 51 -16.48 5.58 1.25
CA GLU A 51 -16.83 5.08 -0.08
C GLU A 51 -15.62 5.09 -1.04
N HIS A 52 -14.55 5.82 -0.71
CA HIS A 52 -13.29 5.73 -1.45
C HIS A 52 -12.47 4.51 -1.01
N PHE A 53 -12.20 3.65 -1.99
CA PHE A 53 -11.52 2.37 -1.82
C PHE A 53 -10.21 2.36 -0.99
N PRO A 54 -9.25 3.31 -1.15
CA PRO A 54 -8.03 3.30 -0.32
C PRO A 54 -8.30 3.44 1.18
N HIS A 55 -9.31 4.22 1.58
CA HIS A 55 -9.66 4.38 2.99
C HIS A 55 -10.23 3.10 3.59
N ILE A 56 -10.87 2.26 2.76
CA ILE A 56 -11.31 0.91 3.17
C ILE A 56 -10.14 0.07 3.62
N MET A 57 -9.09 -0.02 2.82
CA MET A 57 -7.96 -0.86 3.19
C MET A 57 -7.14 -0.29 4.35
N GLN A 58 -6.95 1.03 4.41
CA GLN A 58 -6.27 1.68 5.51
C GLN A 58 -6.92 1.38 6.87
N GLU A 59 -8.25 1.48 6.95
CA GLU A 59 -9.00 1.19 8.17
C GLU A 59 -9.02 -0.33 8.48
N LEU A 60 -9.20 -1.19 7.48
CA LEU A 60 -9.17 -2.64 7.72
C LEU A 60 -7.79 -3.13 8.21
N LEU A 61 -6.70 -2.55 7.70
CA LEU A 61 -5.35 -2.83 8.20
C LEU A 61 -5.16 -2.37 9.64
N ARG A 62 -5.71 -1.20 9.97
CA ARG A 62 -5.71 -0.68 11.35
C ARG A 62 -6.50 -1.60 12.29
N CYS A 63 -7.70 -2.04 11.88
CA CYS A 63 -8.48 -3.03 12.63
C CYS A 63 -7.68 -4.32 12.85
N PHE A 64 -7.07 -4.83 11.79
CA PHE A 64 -6.27 -6.05 11.85
C PHE A 64 -5.15 -5.95 12.89
N SER A 65 -4.39 -4.87 12.82
CA SER A 65 -3.30 -4.61 13.74
C SER A 65 -3.77 -4.44 15.19
N TRP A 66 -4.94 -3.84 15.40
CA TRP A 66 -5.54 -3.77 16.72
C TRP A 66 -5.93 -5.14 17.28
N TRP A 67 -6.47 -6.05 16.45
CA TRP A 67 -6.72 -7.43 16.86
C TRP A 67 -5.43 -8.16 17.21
N GLN A 68 -4.34 -7.91 16.48
CA GLN A 68 -3.02 -8.47 16.84
C GLN A 68 -2.49 -7.94 18.18
N ALA A 69 -2.87 -6.74 18.59
CA ALA A 69 -2.55 -6.23 19.93
C ALA A 69 -3.46 -6.81 21.04
N ASN A 70 -4.58 -7.46 20.70
CA ASN A 70 -5.60 -7.96 21.64
C ASN A 70 -5.91 -9.45 21.41
N GLN A 71 -4.89 -10.29 21.22
CA GLN A 71 -5.04 -11.71 20.84
C GLN A 71 -5.86 -12.58 21.84
N GLN A 72 -6.05 -12.11 23.07
CA GLN A 72 -6.88 -12.79 24.08
C GLN A 72 -8.39 -12.57 23.86
N GLN A 73 -8.76 -11.65 22.98
CA GLN A 73 -10.13 -11.28 22.70
C GLN A 73 -10.54 -11.83 21.32
N THR A 74 -11.82 -12.16 21.18
CA THR A 74 -12.40 -12.55 19.88
C THR A 74 -12.45 -11.34 18.95
N PRO A 75 -11.80 -11.37 17.78
CA PRO A 75 -11.86 -10.24 16.85
C PRO A 75 -13.23 -10.16 16.17
N VAL A 76 -13.83 -8.97 16.18
CA VAL A 76 -15.14 -8.70 15.58
C VAL A 76 -15.04 -7.49 14.65
N LEU A 77 -15.52 -7.63 13.43
CA LEU A 77 -15.68 -6.55 12.47
C LEU A 77 -17.17 -6.23 12.32
N VAL A 78 -17.58 -5.05 12.77
CA VAL A 78 -18.96 -4.57 12.58
C VAL A 78 -19.02 -3.76 11.30
N LEU A 79 -19.68 -4.30 10.27
CA LEU A 79 -19.91 -3.61 9.00
C LEU A 79 -21.27 -2.90 9.03
N ASP A 80 -21.33 -1.69 8.45
CA ASP A 80 -22.60 -1.02 8.21
C ASP A 80 -23.51 -1.84 7.27
N ASP A 81 -24.81 -1.58 7.28
CA ASP A 81 -25.77 -2.35 6.47
C ASP A 81 -25.56 -2.18 4.97
N LYS A 82 -24.86 -1.11 4.57
CA LYS A 82 -24.39 -0.95 3.21
C LYS A 82 -23.33 -2.03 2.95
N GLU A 83 -23.69 -2.99 2.11
CA GLU A 83 -22.75 -4.03 1.67
C GLU A 83 -21.47 -3.41 1.10
N LEU A 84 -20.32 -4.01 1.41
CA LEU A 84 -19.06 -3.69 0.77
C LEU A 84 -19.22 -3.94 -0.74
N LYS A 85 -19.36 -2.85 -1.51
CA LYS A 85 -19.66 -2.93 -2.94
C LYS A 85 -18.48 -3.47 -3.75
N GLN A 86 -17.26 -3.16 -3.31
CA GLN A 86 -16.03 -3.56 -3.96
C GLN A 86 -15.74 -5.02 -3.67
N GLU A 87 -15.69 -5.85 -4.72
CA GLU A 87 -15.34 -7.28 -4.62
C GLU A 87 -14.01 -7.49 -3.92
N TYR A 88 -13.00 -6.69 -4.27
CA TYR A 88 -11.71 -6.71 -3.60
C TYR A 88 -11.81 -6.58 -2.07
N ALA A 89 -12.62 -5.65 -1.58
CA ALA A 89 -12.79 -5.45 -0.14
C ALA A 89 -13.51 -6.64 0.51
N ARG A 90 -14.47 -7.26 -0.20
CA ARG A 90 -15.14 -8.48 0.28
C ARG A 90 -14.18 -9.65 0.37
N ASP A 91 -13.35 -9.86 -0.64
CA ASP A 91 -12.34 -10.94 -0.63
C ASP A 91 -11.33 -10.73 0.49
N PHE A 92 -10.88 -9.48 0.69
CA PHE A 92 -10.00 -9.15 1.80
C PHE A 92 -10.65 -9.40 3.16
N VAL A 93 -11.93 -9.05 3.35
CA VAL A 93 -12.67 -9.43 4.58
C VAL A 93 -12.77 -10.95 4.71
N GLY A 94 -12.95 -11.68 3.61
CA GLY A 94 -12.91 -13.14 3.60
C GLY A 94 -11.57 -13.72 4.08
N VAL A 95 -10.45 -13.05 3.80
CA VAL A 95 -9.13 -13.40 4.37
C VAL A 95 -9.14 -13.20 5.89
N LEU A 96 -9.68 -12.09 6.37
CA LEU A 96 -9.78 -11.79 7.79
C LEU A 96 -10.60 -12.86 8.54
N GLU A 97 -11.75 -13.26 7.98
CA GLU A 97 -12.58 -14.33 8.55
C GLU A 97 -11.86 -15.68 8.56
N LYS A 98 -11.31 -16.10 7.41
CA LYS A 98 -10.75 -17.44 7.23
C LYS A 98 -9.40 -17.64 7.92
N SER A 99 -8.49 -16.68 7.81
CA SER A 99 -7.12 -16.81 8.35
C SER A 99 -7.02 -16.38 9.80
N PHE A 100 -7.89 -15.47 10.26
CA PHE A 100 -7.75 -14.83 11.56
C PHE A 100 -8.97 -14.97 12.47
N GLY A 101 -10.00 -15.70 12.03
CA GLY A 101 -11.19 -15.97 12.84
C GLY A 101 -12.00 -14.71 13.18
N VAL A 102 -11.89 -13.66 12.36
CA VAL A 102 -12.65 -12.42 12.54
C VAL A 102 -14.13 -12.70 12.36
N GLN A 103 -14.96 -12.30 13.32
CA GLN A 103 -16.42 -12.41 13.21
C GLN A 103 -16.97 -11.16 12.53
N VAL A 104 -17.60 -11.31 11.36
CA VAL A 104 -18.23 -10.18 10.65
C VAL A 104 -19.70 -10.07 11.03
N VAL A 105 -20.07 -8.93 11.61
CA VAL A 105 -21.43 -8.65 12.11
C VAL A 105 -22.02 -7.43 11.42
N LYS A 106 -23.32 -7.48 11.06
CA LYS A 106 -24.02 -6.31 10.48
C LYS A 106 -24.49 -5.34 11.58
N ASN A 107 -24.29 -4.04 11.36
CA ASN A 107 -24.54 -2.96 12.31
C ASN A 107 -25.98 -2.92 12.85
N ARG A 108 -27.01 -3.27 12.04
CA ARG A 108 -28.41 -3.39 12.54
C ARG A 108 -28.60 -4.33 13.72
N LEU A 109 -27.75 -5.35 13.84
CA LEU A 109 -27.81 -6.34 14.91
C LEU A 109 -26.97 -5.92 16.12
N PHE A 110 -26.17 -4.87 15.97
CA PHE A 110 -25.25 -4.39 16.98
C PHE A 110 -25.87 -3.18 17.69
N LEU A 111 -26.64 -3.43 18.76
CA LEU A 111 -27.07 -2.38 19.69
C LEU A 111 -25.97 -2.24 20.75
N PRO A 112 -25.04 -1.26 20.63
CA PRO A 112 -24.08 -1.04 21.70
C PRO A 112 -24.86 -0.65 22.95
N ASN A 113 -24.65 -1.37 24.06
CA ASN A 113 -24.92 -0.77 25.35
C ASN A 113 -24.08 0.51 25.41
N LYS A 114 -24.72 1.67 25.65
CA LYS A 114 -24.12 3.02 25.59
C LYS A 114 -22.85 3.23 26.44
N THR A 115 -22.42 2.21 27.19
CA THR A 115 -21.29 2.22 28.12
C THR A 115 -20.06 1.42 27.66
N ASP A 116 -20.12 0.74 26.51
CA ASP A 116 -18.94 0.01 26.01
C ASP A 116 -17.88 0.99 25.49
N SER A 117 -16.81 1.14 26.28
CA SER A 117 -15.69 2.06 26.02
C SER A 117 -14.63 1.48 25.08
N ASN A 118 -14.88 0.32 24.47
CA ASN A 118 -13.86 -0.48 23.77
C ASN A 118 -14.01 -0.55 22.26
N PHE A 119 -14.73 0.38 21.69
CA PHE A 119 -14.77 0.50 20.24
C PHE A 119 -13.49 1.16 19.75
N VAL A 120 -12.78 0.47 18.86
CA VAL A 120 -11.99 1.20 17.87
C VAL A 120 -12.99 1.67 16.82
N TYR A 121 -13.41 2.93 16.98
CA TYR A 121 -14.19 3.61 15.96
C TYR A 121 -13.27 3.94 14.78
N THR A 122 -13.72 3.57 13.58
CA THR A 122 -13.17 4.07 12.31
C THR A 122 -13.55 5.54 12.06
N ASP A 123 -14.38 6.15 12.92
CA ASP A 123 -14.82 7.53 12.77
C ASP A 123 -13.75 8.50 13.27
N VAL A 124 -12.69 8.64 12.47
CA VAL A 124 -11.84 9.82 12.56
C VAL A 124 -12.51 10.87 11.70
N ASN A 125 -13.08 11.89 12.35
CA ASN A 125 -13.62 13.06 11.67
C ASN A 125 -12.46 13.86 11.04
N ILE A 126 -11.98 13.36 9.89
CA ILE A 126 -10.78 13.75 9.15
C ILE A 126 -10.75 15.25 8.83
N TYR A 127 -11.92 15.88 8.78
CA TYR A 127 -12.08 17.29 8.43
C TYR A 127 -12.03 18.25 9.62
N SER A 128 -12.07 17.76 10.86
CA SER A 128 -12.11 18.64 12.05
C SER A 128 -10.73 18.98 12.64
N GLN A 129 -9.67 18.30 12.19
CA GLN A 129 -8.32 18.52 12.68
C GLN A 129 -7.47 19.31 11.67
N PRO A 130 -6.60 20.22 12.12
CA PRO A 130 -5.68 20.94 11.26
C PRO A 130 -4.82 19.98 10.41
N PRO A 131 -4.61 20.24 9.10
CA PRO A 131 -3.90 19.33 8.18
C PRO A 131 -2.54 18.81 8.69
N HIS A 132 -1.82 19.60 9.49
CA HIS A 132 -0.52 19.22 10.05
C HIS A 132 -0.58 18.22 11.23
N LEU A 133 -1.74 18.03 11.85
CA LEU A 133 -1.99 17.00 12.87
C LEU A 133 -2.58 15.71 12.28
N VAL A 134 -3.17 15.80 11.08
CA VAL A 134 -3.75 14.68 10.32
C VAL A 134 -2.67 13.73 9.78
N GLU A 135 -1.46 14.22 9.53
CA GLU A 135 -0.43 13.46 8.81
C GLU A 135 0.13 12.24 9.54
N ARG A 136 -0.16 12.02 10.84
CA ARG A 136 0.74 11.22 11.68
C ARG A 136 0.22 9.96 12.37
N ALA A 137 -1.06 9.59 12.37
CA ALA A 137 -1.48 8.44 13.20
C ALA A 137 -2.72 7.63 12.77
N TRP A 138 -3.58 8.14 11.88
CA TRP A 138 -4.96 7.63 11.83
C TRP A 138 -5.13 6.26 11.20
N PHE A 139 -4.20 5.91 10.31
CA PHE A 139 -4.16 4.61 9.64
C PHE A 139 -2.89 3.84 9.97
N GLN A 140 -2.18 4.21 11.03
CA GLN A 140 -0.99 3.47 11.44
C GLN A 140 -1.40 2.11 12.03
N ILE A 141 -0.65 1.10 11.64
CA ILE A 141 -0.67 -0.19 12.33
C ILE A 141 0.26 -0.11 13.54
N HIS A 142 -0.06 -0.88 14.57
CA HIS A 142 0.74 -1.11 15.75
C HIS A 142 2.16 -1.58 15.40
N ASN A 143 2.28 -2.57 14.50
CA ASN A 143 3.56 -3.18 14.19
C ASN A 143 3.66 -3.63 12.73
N LEU A 144 4.82 -3.43 12.09
CA LEU A 144 5.14 -3.95 10.75
C LEU A 144 5.08 -5.48 10.66
N GLN A 145 5.27 -6.19 11.77
CA GLN A 145 5.04 -7.64 11.82
C GLN A 145 3.58 -8.00 11.54
N ASP A 146 2.63 -7.14 11.87
CA ASP A 146 1.21 -7.37 11.57
C ASP A 146 1.01 -7.37 10.04
N ALA A 147 1.55 -6.36 9.34
CA ALA A 147 1.52 -6.34 7.88
C ALA A 147 2.19 -7.58 7.27
N ALA A 148 3.34 -8.00 7.78
CA ALA A 148 4.02 -9.21 7.31
C ALA A 148 3.20 -10.49 7.52
N LEU A 149 2.57 -10.63 8.69
CA LEU A 149 1.70 -11.78 9.01
C LEU A 149 0.48 -11.80 8.08
N LEU A 150 -0.19 -10.66 7.91
CA LEU A 150 -1.33 -10.52 7.01
C LEU A 150 -0.95 -10.91 5.57
N ARG A 151 0.16 -10.40 5.05
CA ARG A 151 0.67 -10.77 3.73
C ARG A 151 0.87 -12.27 3.59
N LYS A 152 1.57 -12.88 4.56
CA LYS A 152 1.87 -14.32 4.56
C LYS A 152 0.59 -15.16 4.49
N GLU A 153 -0.39 -14.89 5.35
CA GLU A 153 -1.62 -15.69 5.39
C GLU A 153 -2.53 -15.42 4.18
N THR A 154 -2.54 -14.18 3.66
CA THR A 154 -3.26 -13.85 2.42
C THR A 154 -2.68 -14.65 1.25
N LEU A 155 -1.35 -14.70 1.13
CA LEU A 155 -0.67 -15.44 0.07
C LEU A 155 -0.87 -16.95 0.17
N LYS A 156 -0.93 -17.48 1.39
CA LYS A 156 -1.29 -18.87 1.63
C LYS A 156 -2.69 -19.16 1.07
N LEU A 157 -3.70 -18.36 1.42
CA LEU A 157 -5.04 -18.50 0.87
C LEU A 157 -5.09 -18.29 -0.65
N ALA A 158 -4.31 -17.36 -1.20
CA ALA A 158 -4.25 -17.13 -2.66
C ALA A 158 -3.79 -18.40 -3.39
N LYS A 159 -2.76 -19.09 -2.87
CA LYS A 159 -2.28 -20.37 -3.41
C LYS A 159 -3.35 -21.46 -3.33
N GLU A 160 -4.03 -21.59 -2.19
CA GLU A 160 -5.11 -22.57 -2.00
C GLU A 160 -6.34 -22.30 -2.90
N ASN A 161 -6.62 -21.05 -3.24
CA ASN A 161 -7.65 -20.71 -4.23
C ASN A 161 -7.17 -21.04 -5.65
N LYS A 162 -5.94 -20.69 -6.00
CA LYS A 162 -5.38 -20.99 -7.33
C LYS A 162 -5.34 -22.50 -7.62
N GLU A 163 -4.91 -23.33 -6.68
CA GLU A 163 -4.93 -24.80 -6.83
C GLU A 163 -6.34 -25.39 -6.98
N ARG A 164 -7.37 -24.66 -6.57
CA ARG A 164 -8.76 -25.06 -6.78
C ARG A 164 -9.22 -24.78 -8.20
N ASP A 165 -8.80 -23.65 -8.75
CA ASP A 165 -9.17 -23.19 -10.08
C ASP A 165 -8.34 -23.90 -11.17
N ASP A 166 -7.03 -24.05 -10.94
CA ASP A 166 -6.06 -24.69 -11.85
C ASP A 166 -6.23 -26.22 -11.95
N ARG A 167 -6.99 -26.86 -11.06
CA ARG A 167 -7.41 -28.27 -11.26
C ARG A 167 -8.21 -28.48 -12.56
N ASN A 168 -8.60 -27.40 -13.25
CA ASN A 168 -9.23 -27.42 -14.57
C ASN A 168 -8.36 -26.84 -15.71
N LEU A 169 -7.16 -26.28 -15.45
CA LEU A 169 -6.30 -25.70 -16.47
C LEU A 169 -4.84 -26.14 -16.24
N ALA A 170 -4.36 -27.07 -17.06
CA ALA A 170 -2.96 -27.49 -17.02
C ALA A 170 -2.03 -26.38 -17.54
N GLU A 171 -0.95 -26.17 -16.78
CA GLU A 171 0.35 -25.60 -17.18
C GLU A 171 0.39 -24.16 -17.73
N ALA A 172 0.76 -23.22 -16.86
CA ALA A 172 1.46 -22.01 -17.26
C ALA A 172 2.51 -21.56 -16.21
N THR A 173 3.74 -22.01 -16.46
CA THR A 173 5.04 -21.35 -16.22
C THR A 173 5.39 -20.87 -14.81
N THR A 174 6.17 -21.72 -14.15
CA THR A 174 7.05 -21.57 -12.99
C THR A 174 8.26 -20.64 -13.21
N ASN A 175 8.11 -19.51 -13.90
CA ASN A 175 9.08 -18.41 -13.76
C ASN A 175 8.73 -17.64 -12.49
N GLU A 176 9.08 -18.22 -11.34
CA GLU A 176 8.89 -17.65 -10.00
C GLU A 176 9.70 -16.36 -9.85
N LEU A 177 9.05 -15.22 -10.07
CA LEU A 177 9.61 -13.93 -9.66
C LEU A 177 9.48 -13.81 -8.15
N LEU A 178 10.60 -14.04 -7.48
CA LEU A 178 10.69 -14.10 -6.02
C LEU A 178 11.02 -12.71 -5.49
N GLY A 179 10.15 -11.71 -5.66
CA GLY A 179 10.31 -10.43 -4.96
C GLY A 179 10.65 -10.63 -3.47
N GLY A 180 11.39 -9.71 -2.88
CA GLY A 180 11.85 -9.77 -1.49
C GLY A 180 13.36 -9.88 -1.34
N CYS A 181 13.83 -9.79 -0.10
CA CYS A 181 15.26 -9.80 0.20
C CYS A 181 15.90 -11.18 -0.07
N PRO A 182 17.21 -11.24 -0.39
CA PRO A 182 17.93 -12.51 -0.45
C PRO A 182 17.76 -13.34 0.82
N GLY A 183 17.63 -14.66 0.70
CA GLY A 183 17.52 -15.59 1.84
C GLY A 183 16.12 -15.75 2.44
N GLU A 184 15.15 -14.88 2.14
CA GLU A 184 13.74 -15.08 2.50
C GLU A 184 13.08 -16.07 1.52
N GLY A 185 13.42 -17.37 1.57
CA GLY A 185 12.74 -18.39 0.74
C GLY A 185 13.47 -19.69 0.41
N GLY A 186 14.69 -19.92 0.89
CA GLY A 186 15.45 -21.15 0.60
C GLY A 186 16.93 -20.88 0.37
N PRO A 187 17.71 -21.88 -0.08
CA PRO A 187 19.17 -21.80 -0.22
C PRO A 187 19.56 -20.99 -1.46
N LEU A 188 19.15 -19.72 -1.52
CA LEU A 188 19.61 -18.80 -2.55
C LEU A 188 20.91 -18.15 -2.10
N SER A 189 21.94 -18.40 -2.92
CA SER A 189 23.30 -17.89 -2.87
C SER A 189 23.42 -16.45 -2.36
N ALA A 190 24.47 -16.20 -1.58
CA ALA A 190 24.90 -14.89 -1.05
C ALA A 190 25.28 -13.86 -2.14
N SER A 191 24.93 -14.08 -3.41
CA SER A 191 25.10 -13.10 -4.48
C SER A 191 24.14 -11.92 -4.32
N LYS A 192 24.62 -10.71 -4.58
CA LYS A 192 23.86 -9.46 -4.54
C LYS A 192 22.70 -9.51 -5.53
N LYS A 193 21.48 -9.69 -5.01
CA LYS A 193 20.23 -9.68 -5.79
C LYS A 193 19.83 -8.24 -6.13
N GLN A 194 19.19 -8.03 -7.27
CA GLN A 194 18.56 -6.76 -7.66
C GLN A 194 17.06 -6.78 -7.31
N PRO A 195 16.44 -5.61 -7.03
CA PRO A 195 15.00 -5.55 -6.82
C PRO A 195 14.26 -5.88 -8.12
N VAL A 196 13.17 -6.64 -8.00
CA VAL A 196 12.22 -6.86 -9.09
C VAL A 196 11.32 -5.63 -9.21
N ILE A 197 11.28 -5.00 -10.38
CA ILE A 197 10.53 -3.76 -10.61
C ILE A 197 9.30 -4.08 -11.46
N ALA A 198 8.15 -3.51 -11.12
CA ALA A 198 6.98 -3.51 -11.98
C ALA A 198 6.53 -2.09 -12.31
N PHE A 199 6.16 -1.88 -13.56
CA PHE A 199 5.45 -0.70 -14.00
C PHE A 199 3.98 -1.06 -14.22
N LEU A 200 3.12 -0.61 -13.31
CA LEU A 200 1.68 -0.84 -13.33
C LEU A 200 0.97 0.37 -13.93
N ASN A 201 0.56 0.24 -15.19
CA ASN A 201 -0.17 1.29 -15.90
C ASN A 201 -1.69 1.15 -15.68
N ARG A 202 -2.49 1.95 -16.40
CA ARG A 202 -3.95 1.92 -16.36
C ARG A 202 -4.51 1.76 -17.78
N ASN A 203 -5.69 1.15 -17.87
CA ASN A 203 -6.53 1.30 -19.06
C ASN A 203 -7.42 2.54 -18.89
N GLY A 204 -7.42 3.44 -19.88
CA GLY A 204 -8.25 4.65 -19.85
C GLY A 204 -7.61 5.83 -19.10
N ASP A 205 -8.36 6.45 -18.20
CA ASP A 205 -7.96 7.70 -17.54
C ASP A 205 -6.68 7.56 -16.71
N ARG A 206 -5.86 8.62 -16.72
CA ARG A 206 -4.58 8.73 -15.99
C ARG A 206 -3.55 7.65 -16.34
N HIS A 207 -3.62 7.01 -17.50
CA HIS A 207 -2.51 6.18 -17.95
C HIS A 207 -1.26 7.03 -18.24
N VAL A 208 -0.08 6.40 -18.20
CA VAL A 208 1.20 7.03 -18.54
C VAL A 208 1.44 6.90 -20.05
N GLU A 209 1.51 8.02 -20.76
CA GLU A 209 1.62 8.04 -22.23
C GLU A 209 3.04 7.71 -22.70
N ASN A 210 4.06 8.32 -22.09
CA ASN A 210 5.45 8.15 -22.48
C ASN A 210 6.12 6.93 -21.80
N ILE A 211 5.36 5.87 -21.58
CA ILE A 211 5.84 4.66 -20.92
C ILE A 211 6.95 3.96 -21.70
N GLY A 212 6.90 4.00 -23.04
CA GLY A 212 7.95 3.42 -23.90
C GLY A 212 9.32 4.01 -23.59
N ASP A 213 9.41 5.33 -23.52
CA ASP A 213 10.65 6.06 -23.21
C ASP A 213 11.17 5.72 -21.81
N ILE A 214 10.26 5.64 -20.82
CA ILE A 214 10.62 5.30 -19.44
C ILE A 214 11.17 3.87 -19.36
N LEU A 215 10.49 2.89 -19.97
CA LEU A 215 10.94 1.49 -19.95
C LEU A 215 12.25 1.32 -20.71
N GLU A 216 12.44 2.01 -21.84
CA GLU A 216 13.69 1.99 -22.58
C GLU A 216 14.84 2.58 -21.75
N ALA A 217 14.59 3.70 -21.08
CA ALA A 217 15.60 4.36 -20.24
C ALA A 217 15.95 3.52 -19.00
N LEU A 218 14.96 2.91 -18.34
CA LEU A 218 15.21 2.03 -17.19
C LEU A 218 16.07 0.82 -17.58
N LYS A 219 15.81 0.18 -18.73
CA LYS A 219 16.62 -0.94 -19.26
C LYS A 219 18.07 -0.56 -19.56
N LYS A 220 18.34 0.71 -19.86
CA LYS A 220 19.70 1.22 -20.14
C LYS A 220 20.42 1.70 -18.89
N THR A 221 19.69 1.98 -17.81
CA THR A 221 20.24 2.61 -16.61
C THR A 221 20.94 1.58 -15.73
N LYS A 222 22.08 1.98 -15.17
CA LYS A 222 22.73 1.19 -14.12
C LYS A 222 22.12 1.54 -12.78
N VAL A 223 21.46 0.58 -12.15
CA VAL A 223 20.96 0.69 -10.78
C VAL A 223 21.91 -0.08 -9.87
N LEU A 224 22.45 0.59 -8.84
CA LEU A 224 23.40 0.00 -7.90
C LEU A 224 24.72 -0.49 -8.53
N GLY A 225 25.16 0.18 -9.61
CA GLY A 225 26.37 -0.18 -10.35
C GLY A 225 26.19 -1.31 -11.37
N HIS A 226 24.99 -1.89 -11.46
CA HIS A 226 24.65 -2.93 -12.42
C HIS A 226 23.64 -2.42 -13.44
N THR A 227 23.81 -2.76 -14.73
CA THR A 227 22.75 -2.51 -15.72
C THR A 227 21.55 -3.37 -15.35
N LEU A 228 20.37 -2.77 -15.18
CA LEU A 228 19.13 -3.55 -15.00
C LEU A 228 18.95 -4.44 -16.23
N GLY A 229 18.81 -5.75 -16.03
CA GLY A 229 18.55 -6.69 -17.11
C GLY A 229 17.12 -6.54 -17.64
N ILE A 230 16.88 -7.05 -18.85
CA ILE A 230 15.54 -7.13 -19.45
C ILE A 230 14.55 -7.92 -18.57
N LEU A 231 15.05 -8.79 -17.70
CA LEU A 231 14.26 -9.66 -16.82
C LEU A 231 13.79 -8.98 -15.52
N ASP A 232 14.23 -7.76 -15.23
CA ASP A 232 14.02 -7.10 -13.93
C ASP A 232 12.87 -6.08 -13.93
N ILE A 233 12.24 -5.81 -15.09
CA ILE A 233 11.15 -4.83 -15.21
C ILE A 233 9.92 -5.46 -15.86
N HIS A 234 8.85 -5.60 -15.08
CA HIS A 234 7.58 -6.15 -15.51
C HIS A 234 6.60 -5.04 -15.88
N TYR A 235 6.16 -5.00 -17.13
CA TYR A 235 5.07 -4.12 -17.52
C TYR A 235 3.72 -4.81 -17.28
N ILE A 236 2.83 -4.12 -16.56
CA ILE A 236 1.46 -4.54 -16.32
C ILE A 236 0.55 -3.44 -16.86
N SER A 237 -0.29 -3.76 -17.85
CA SER A 237 -1.12 -2.76 -18.52
C SER A 237 -2.22 -2.18 -17.62
N SER A 238 -2.88 -3.02 -16.82
CA SER A 238 -3.88 -2.60 -15.82
C SER A 238 -4.21 -3.75 -14.88
N PHE A 239 -4.78 -3.41 -13.72
CA PHE A 239 -5.41 -4.34 -12.77
C PHE A 239 -6.93 -4.45 -12.94
N ASP A 240 -7.56 -3.72 -13.86
CA ASP A 240 -9.03 -3.63 -13.96
C ASP A 240 -9.75 -4.97 -14.18
N GLN A 241 -9.04 -6.00 -14.64
CA GLN A 241 -9.58 -7.35 -14.89
C GLN A 241 -8.97 -8.41 -13.97
N LEU A 242 -8.12 -8.02 -13.02
CA LEU A 242 -7.53 -8.94 -12.07
C LEU A 242 -8.38 -9.00 -10.81
N SER A 243 -8.69 -10.21 -10.38
CA SER A 243 -9.29 -10.50 -9.08
C SER A 243 -8.38 -10.05 -7.93
N PHE A 244 -8.92 -10.00 -6.71
CA PHE A 244 -8.13 -9.75 -5.50
C PHE A 244 -6.91 -10.67 -5.41
N TRP A 245 -7.10 -11.96 -5.63
CA TRP A 245 -6.05 -12.98 -5.51
C TRP A 245 -4.94 -12.80 -6.55
N GLU A 246 -5.29 -12.48 -7.80
CA GLU A 246 -4.31 -12.21 -8.85
C GLU A 246 -3.51 -10.93 -8.56
N GLN A 247 -4.17 -9.87 -8.07
CA GLN A 247 -3.47 -8.64 -7.69
C GLN A 247 -2.50 -8.87 -6.51
N VAL A 248 -2.90 -9.67 -5.52
CA VAL A 248 -2.03 -10.06 -4.39
C VAL A 248 -0.84 -10.88 -4.89
N ASP A 249 -1.08 -11.87 -5.77
CA ASP A 249 -0.03 -12.71 -6.35
C ASP A 249 1.00 -11.86 -7.10
N VAL A 250 0.55 -10.93 -7.95
CA VAL A 250 1.43 -10.01 -8.68
C VAL A 250 2.24 -9.13 -7.71
N MET A 251 1.59 -8.47 -6.75
CA MET A 251 2.27 -7.58 -5.81
C MET A 251 3.29 -8.32 -4.93
N SER A 252 3.04 -9.57 -4.57
CA SER A 252 3.97 -10.35 -3.75
C SER A 252 5.27 -10.75 -4.44
N LYS A 253 5.33 -10.60 -5.77
CA LYS A 253 6.45 -11.03 -6.62
C LYS A 253 7.36 -9.88 -7.04
N VAL A 254 7.04 -8.65 -6.63
CA VAL A 254 7.73 -7.43 -7.08
C VAL A 254 8.20 -6.63 -5.87
N ASP A 255 9.39 -6.05 -5.94
CA ASP A 255 9.97 -5.23 -4.86
C ASP A 255 9.58 -3.76 -5.00
N ILE A 256 9.58 -3.22 -6.22
CA ILE A 256 9.29 -1.82 -6.49
C ILE A 256 8.17 -1.74 -7.52
N VAL A 257 7.11 -0.98 -7.20
CA VAL A 257 6.02 -0.71 -8.14
C VAL A 257 6.02 0.76 -8.51
N ILE A 258 5.92 1.04 -9.81
CA ILE A 258 5.85 2.38 -10.38
C ILE A 258 4.55 2.48 -11.17
N GLY A 259 3.90 3.64 -11.15
CA GLY A 259 2.77 3.88 -12.05
C GLY A 259 1.95 5.10 -11.67
N PRO A 260 0.89 5.40 -12.45
CA PRO A 260 0.03 6.54 -12.17
C PRO A 260 -0.85 6.32 -10.94
N HIS A 261 -1.09 7.39 -10.19
CA HIS A 261 -1.96 7.40 -9.01
C HIS A 261 -3.33 6.79 -9.32
N GLY A 262 -3.76 5.83 -8.50
CA GLY A 262 -5.09 5.24 -8.61
C GLY A 262 -5.29 3.99 -7.76
N ALA A 263 -6.55 3.52 -7.75
CA ALA A 263 -7.05 2.41 -6.93
C ALA A 263 -6.26 1.10 -7.04
N GLN A 264 -5.50 0.89 -8.12
CA GLN A 264 -4.65 -0.27 -8.32
C GLN A 264 -3.52 -0.38 -7.27
N PHE A 265 -3.12 0.73 -6.64
CA PHE A 265 -2.13 0.73 -5.56
C PHE A 265 -2.69 0.35 -4.20
N THR A 266 -3.99 0.04 -4.10
CA THR A 266 -4.54 -0.57 -2.89
C THR A 266 -3.82 -1.87 -2.51
N SER A 267 -3.32 -2.62 -3.49
CA SER A 267 -2.57 -3.86 -3.29
C SER A 267 -1.12 -3.66 -2.81
N VAL A 268 -0.64 -2.41 -2.65
CA VAL A 268 0.73 -2.12 -2.16
C VAL A 268 1.03 -2.72 -0.80
N ALA A 269 -0.01 -2.96 0.02
CA ALA A 269 0.11 -3.64 1.30
C ALA A 269 0.73 -5.05 1.20
N PHE A 270 0.67 -5.66 0.01
CA PHE A 270 1.11 -7.02 -0.29
C PHE A 270 2.49 -7.10 -0.95
N LEU A 271 3.20 -5.98 -1.12
CA LEU A 271 4.62 -6.01 -1.49
C LEU A 271 5.44 -6.78 -0.44
N PRO A 272 6.56 -7.42 -0.83
CA PRO A 272 7.54 -7.94 0.10
C PRO A 272 8.08 -6.85 1.04
N ALA A 273 8.63 -7.28 2.16
CA ALA A 273 9.35 -6.37 3.05
C ALA A 273 10.48 -5.64 2.29
N CYS A 274 10.80 -4.42 2.72
CA CYS A 274 11.73 -3.51 2.03
C CYS A 274 11.26 -3.00 0.66
N GLY A 275 10.07 -3.39 0.19
CA GLY A 275 9.52 -2.92 -1.07
C GLY A 275 9.15 -1.43 -1.08
N GLY A 276 8.79 -0.92 -2.26
CA GLY A 276 8.49 0.50 -2.45
C GLY A 276 7.46 0.79 -3.54
N LEU A 277 6.75 1.91 -3.36
CA LEU A 277 5.81 2.48 -4.33
C LEU A 277 6.39 3.80 -4.87
N PHE A 278 6.40 3.96 -6.19
CA PHE A 278 6.67 5.22 -6.87
C PHE A 278 5.43 5.70 -7.65
N GLU A 279 4.72 6.64 -7.06
CA GLU A 279 3.43 7.11 -7.53
C GLU A 279 3.54 8.36 -8.45
N LEU A 280 2.98 8.29 -9.65
CA LEU A 280 3.00 9.38 -10.62
C LEU A 280 1.65 10.12 -10.63
N PHE A 281 1.66 11.43 -10.39
CA PHE A 281 0.46 12.25 -10.30
C PHE A 281 0.28 13.12 -11.56
N PRO A 282 -0.91 13.13 -12.19
CA PRO A 282 -1.20 14.01 -13.31
C PRO A 282 -1.34 15.47 -12.84
N LYS A 283 -1.23 16.41 -13.78
CA LYS A 283 -1.49 17.82 -13.53
C LYS A 283 -2.88 18.04 -12.93
N GLY A 284 -2.96 18.83 -11.87
CA GLY A 284 -4.22 19.22 -11.23
C GLY A 284 -4.74 18.24 -10.18
N TYR A 285 -4.07 17.10 -9.98
CA TYR A 285 -4.53 16.08 -9.05
C TYR A 285 -3.37 15.48 -8.25
N TYR A 286 -3.26 15.86 -6.98
CA TYR A 286 -2.12 15.51 -6.13
C TYR A 286 -2.56 15.17 -4.70
N TYR A 287 -2.52 13.88 -4.34
CA TYR A 287 -2.91 13.35 -3.01
C TYR A 287 -1.96 12.22 -2.57
N PRO A 288 -0.69 12.54 -2.23
CA PRO A 288 0.35 11.53 -1.91
C PRO A 288 0.07 10.74 -0.63
N ASN A 289 -0.92 11.15 0.17
CA ASN A 289 -1.24 10.52 1.45
C ASN A 289 -2.35 9.47 1.37
N TYR A 290 -2.87 9.15 0.17
CA TYR A 290 -3.78 8.01 0.01
C TYR A 290 -2.99 6.70 -0.01
N PHE A 291 -2.49 6.30 -1.17
CA PHE A 291 -1.73 5.06 -1.30
C PHE A 291 -0.34 5.17 -0.66
N GLY A 292 0.24 6.37 -0.59
CA GLY A 292 1.50 6.57 0.10
C GLY A 292 1.44 6.33 1.60
N SER A 293 0.32 6.66 2.28
CA SER A 293 0.19 6.30 3.70
C SER A 293 -0.07 4.81 3.87
N LEU A 294 -0.81 4.18 2.96
CA LEU A 294 -0.99 2.73 2.93
C LEU A 294 0.35 1.99 2.78
N ALA A 295 1.20 2.43 1.86
CA ALA A 295 2.55 1.92 1.65
C ALA A 295 3.41 2.08 2.92
N ARG A 296 3.47 3.30 3.48
CA ARG A 296 4.27 3.59 4.69
C ARG A 296 3.80 2.81 5.91
N THR A 297 2.49 2.74 6.13
CA THR A 297 1.89 1.96 7.23
C THR A 297 2.28 0.48 7.14
N THR A 298 2.40 -0.07 5.94
CA THR A 298 2.72 -1.49 5.73
C THR A 298 4.22 -1.78 5.63
N GLY A 299 5.07 -0.79 5.92
CA GLY A 299 6.52 -0.91 5.99
C GLY A 299 7.25 -0.71 4.67
N HIS A 300 6.58 -0.13 3.68
CA HIS A 300 7.15 0.12 2.35
C HIS A 300 7.58 1.57 2.17
N TYR A 301 8.57 1.78 1.30
CA TYR A 301 8.98 3.12 0.87
C TYR A 301 7.90 3.73 -0.05
N HIS A 302 7.73 5.05 -0.01
CA HIS A 302 6.79 5.74 -0.90
C HIS A 302 7.41 7.00 -1.48
N PHE A 303 7.67 6.99 -2.78
CA PHE A 303 8.10 8.14 -3.56
C PHE A 303 6.97 8.59 -4.46
N HIS A 304 6.96 9.86 -4.85
CA HIS A 304 5.96 10.39 -5.75
C HIS A 304 6.52 11.46 -6.68
N LEU A 305 5.94 11.56 -7.88
CA LEU A 305 6.28 12.57 -8.87
C LEU A 305 5.01 13.25 -9.36
N TYR A 306 4.89 14.55 -9.07
CA TYR A 306 3.90 15.40 -9.72
C TYR A 306 4.39 15.83 -11.11
N THR A 307 3.52 15.64 -12.12
CA THR A 307 3.83 15.92 -13.53
C THR A 307 3.27 17.24 -14.05
N GLY A 308 2.55 17.99 -13.22
CA GLY A 308 2.08 19.33 -13.55
C GLY A 308 3.17 20.40 -13.56
N GLY A 309 2.76 21.66 -13.62
CA GLY A 309 3.63 22.82 -13.70
C GLY A 309 4.30 23.17 -12.37
N MET A 310 5.02 24.29 -12.37
CA MET A 310 5.76 24.74 -11.18
C MET A 310 4.87 25.33 -10.08
N ASN A 311 3.64 25.75 -10.42
CA ASN A 311 2.70 26.34 -9.47
C ASN A 311 1.62 25.31 -9.09
N ILE A 312 2.03 24.30 -8.32
CA ILE A 312 1.16 23.19 -7.90
C ILE A 312 -0.09 23.74 -7.20
N ASP A 313 0.06 24.71 -6.28
CA ASP A 313 -1.06 25.25 -5.52
C ASP A 313 -2.11 25.92 -6.42
N ALA A 314 -1.68 26.71 -7.42
CA ALA A 314 -2.63 27.30 -8.36
C ALA A 314 -3.34 26.24 -9.21
N GLU A 315 -2.61 25.22 -9.68
CA GLU A 315 -3.19 24.12 -10.45
C GLU A 315 -4.20 23.32 -9.61
N LEU A 316 -3.85 22.98 -8.37
CA LEU A 316 -4.74 22.27 -7.46
C LEU A 316 -5.95 23.13 -7.06
N ASN A 317 -5.78 24.43 -6.82
CA ASN A 317 -6.90 25.31 -6.51
C ASN A 317 -7.85 25.49 -7.70
N GLN A 318 -7.31 25.54 -8.92
CA GLN A 318 -8.14 25.60 -10.13
C GLN A 318 -8.95 24.31 -10.30
N ASP A 319 -8.28 23.17 -10.19
CA ASP A 319 -8.87 21.89 -10.57
C ASP A 319 -9.65 21.23 -9.41
N MET A 320 -9.16 21.28 -8.17
CA MET A 320 -9.77 20.52 -7.07
C MET A 320 -10.98 21.20 -6.40
N MET A 321 -11.18 22.51 -6.63
CA MET A 321 -12.23 23.29 -5.95
C MET A 321 -13.64 23.02 -6.49
N THR A 322 -13.77 22.64 -7.77
CA THR A 322 -15.07 22.35 -8.40
C THR A 322 -15.22 20.86 -8.70
N LEU A 323 -16.45 20.36 -8.81
CA LEU A 323 -16.67 18.96 -9.20
C LEU A 323 -16.14 18.68 -10.61
N GLU A 324 -16.38 19.60 -11.54
CA GLU A 324 -15.94 19.51 -12.93
C GLU A 324 -14.41 19.50 -13.05
N GLY A 325 -13.71 20.44 -12.40
CA GLY A 325 -12.26 20.46 -12.38
C GLY A 325 -11.66 19.19 -11.77
N ARG A 326 -12.31 18.63 -10.73
CA ARG A 326 -11.88 17.35 -10.14
C ARG A 326 -12.03 16.20 -11.12
N MET A 327 -13.10 16.16 -11.89
CA MET A 327 -13.31 15.14 -12.90
C MET A 327 -12.29 15.28 -14.03
N GLU A 328 -12.03 16.51 -14.49
CA GLU A 328 -11.04 16.79 -15.52
C GLU A 328 -9.62 16.41 -15.07
N ALA A 329 -9.17 16.86 -13.91
CA ALA A 329 -7.84 16.52 -13.42
C ALA A 329 -7.67 15.02 -13.15
N ARG A 330 -8.76 14.31 -12.84
CA ARG A 330 -8.79 12.85 -12.71
C ARG A 330 -8.84 12.10 -14.04
N SER A 331 -9.11 12.73 -15.17
CA SER A 331 -9.09 12.09 -16.49
C SER A 331 -7.75 12.29 -17.22
N ARG A 332 -7.04 13.40 -16.93
CA ARG A 332 -5.75 13.74 -17.54
C ARG A 332 -4.73 12.60 -17.46
N HIS A 333 -4.14 12.27 -18.60
CA HIS A 333 -3.04 11.31 -18.72
C HIS A 333 -1.74 11.88 -18.13
N VAL A 334 -0.80 10.99 -17.86
CA VAL A 334 0.47 11.32 -17.22
C VAL A 334 1.58 11.29 -18.26
N ILE A 335 2.32 12.39 -18.38
CA ILE A 335 3.59 12.45 -19.11
C ILE A 335 4.68 12.71 -18.08
N ALA A 336 5.45 11.68 -17.73
CA ALA A 336 6.44 11.78 -16.68
C ALA A 336 7.82 12.16 -17.23
N ASN A 337 8.57 12.98 -16.50
CA ASN A 337 9.95 13.25 -16.87
C ASN A 337 10.80 12.00 -16.63
N VAL A 338 11.40 11.47 -17.70
CA VAL A 338 12.16 10.21 -17.68
C VAL A 338 13.30 10.25 -16.66
N ASP A 339 14.12 11.30 -16.66
CA ASP A 339 15.27 11.41 -15.74
C ASP A 339 14.84 11.40 -14.27
N LEU A 340 13.74 12.07 -13.93
CA LEU A 340 13.20 12.07 -12.57
C LEU A 340 12.66 10.70 -12.17
N VAL A 341 12.04 9.97 -13.11
CA VAL A 341 11.62 8.58 -12.86
C VAL A 341 12.84 7.69 -12.62
N LEU A 342 13.90 7.80 -13.43
CA LEU A 342 15.13 7.03 -13.23
C LEU A 342 15.76 7.31 -11.86
N GLN A 343 15.85 8.58 -11.47
CA GLN A 343 16.41 8.97 -10.16
C GLN A 343 15.59 8.43 -8.99
N GLY A 344 14.26 8.46 -9.07
CA GLY A 344 13.40 7.92 -8.03
C GLY A 344 13.49 6.40 -7.91
N VAL A 345 13.57 5.69 -9.05
CA VAL A 345 13.77 4.23 -9.07
C VAL A 345 15.14 3.85 -8.49
N GLN A 346 16.21 4.56 -8.88
CA GLN A 346 17.54 4.30 -8.35
C GLN A 346 17.57 4.43 -6.82
N GLN A 347 17.00 5.51 -6.30
CA GLN A 347 16.93 5.72 -4.86
C GLN A 347 16.07 4.68 -4.13
N LEU A 348 14.93 4.27 -4.69
CA LEU A 348 14.13 3.17 -4.11
C LEU A 348 14.92 1.86 -4.10
N ALA A 349 15.69 1.56 -5.15
CA ALA A 349 16.54 0.38 -5.19
C ALA A 349 17.68 0.44 -4.14
N GLU A 350 18.29 1.61 -3.93
CA GLU A 350 19.28 1.84 -2.87
C GLU A 350 18.68 1.63 -1.47
N ARG A 351 17.44 2.12 -1.25
CA ARG A 351 16.70 1.90 0.00
C ARG A 351 16.36 0.44 0.23
N TRP A 352 15.88 -0.24 -0.81
CA TRP A 352 15.59 -1.68 -0.78
C TRP A 352 16.85 -2.48 -0.43
N GLN A 353 17.97 -2.23 -1.12
CA GLN A 353 19.23 -2.94 -0.89
C GLN A 353 19.70 -2.74 0.55
N SER A 354 19.71 -1.49 1.02
CA SER A 354 20.11 -1.13 2.38
C SER A 354 19.22 -1.81 3.44
N CYS A 355 17.92 -1.88 3.19
CA CYS A 355 16.98 -2.58 4.08
C CYS A 355 17.25 -4.09 4.11
N CYS A 356 17.47 -4.72 2.96
CA CYS A 356 17.76 -6.16 2.87
C CYS A 356 19.09 -6.53 3.54
N GLU A 357 20.14 -5.73 3.38
CA GLU A 357 21.43 -5.95 4.04
C GLU A 357 21.29 -5.96 5.57
N ARG A 358 20.52 -5.01 6.13
CA ARG A 358 20.29 -4.98 7.58
C ARG A 358 19.50 -6.19 8.08
N ARG A 359 18.51 -6.67 7.30
CA ARG A 359 17.75 -7.89 7.65
C ARG A 359 18.63 -9.13 7.65
N LEU A 360 19.55 -9.25 6.69
CA LEU A 360 20.51 -10.36 6.62
C LEU A 360 21.47 -10.39 7.81
N GLN A 361 21.80 -9.24 8.39
CA GLN A 361 22.65 -9.13 9.56
C GLN A 361 21.94 -9.51 10.88
N GLY A 362 20.74 -10.05 10.82
CA GLY A 362 19.94 -10.38 12.01
C GLY A 362 19.39 -9.13 12.71
N GLY A 363 19.43 -7.97 12.05
CA GLY A 363 18.70 -6.80 12.51
C GLY A 363 17.21 -7.15 12.57
N THR A 364 16.65 -7.22 13.77
CA THR A 364 15.20 -7.33 13.92
C THR A 364 14.57 -6.14 13.20
N VAL A 365 13.37 -6.33 12.62
CA VAL A 365 12.65 -5.26 11.90
C VAL A 365 12.52 -3.99 12.76
N GLU A 366 12.49 -4.17 14.09
CA GLU A 366 12.46 -3.11 15.11
C GLU A 366 13.72 -2.23 15.15
N SER A 367 14.89 -2.72 14.70
CA SER A 367 16.15 -1.95 14.65
C SER A 367 16.34 -1.14 13.35
N LEU A 368 15.39 -1.25 12.41
CA LEU A 368 15.52 -0.74 11.04
C LEU A 368 14.86 0.63 10.81
N PHE A 369 14.18 1.17 11.81
CA PHE A 369 13.36 2.39 11.71
C PHE A 369 13.59 3.33 12.89
#